data_AF-A0A1C5AAZ3-F1
#
_entry.id   AF-A0A1C5AAZ3-F1
#
_cell.length_a   1.000
_cell.length_b   1.000
_cell.length_c   1.000
_cell.angle_alpha   90.00
_cell.angle_beta   90.00
_cell.angle_gamma   90.00
#
_symmetry.space_group_name_H-M   'P 1'
#
loop_
_entity.id
_entity.type
_entity.pdbx_description
1 polymer ?
#
loop_
_entity_poly.entity_id
_entity_poly.type
_entity_poly.pdbx_seq_one_letter_code
_entity_poly.pdbx_strand_id
1 'polypeptide(L)'
;MAKLKTYTLGNQGFINNHVRDALGLPSHIRQARVIAVAATKAAAVQVLADHGFPNHSIRDSEFRQGMGNDIDALEAAGQIAAPGVLVTSMSFGGSLPVVRMQSGGVPVRIGRLVALDGFRYRFEVEAR
;
A
#
# COMPACT_ATOMS: atom_id res chain seq x y z
N MET A 1 18.32 14.31 -7.13
CA MET A 1 17.04 13.89 -6.54
C MET A 1 17.25 12.58 -5.79
N ALA A 2 16.72 12.45 -4.57
CA ALA A 2 16.82 11.19 -3.82
C ALA A 2 15.92 10.12 -4.48
N LYS A 3 16.48 8.93 -4.73
CA LYS A 3 15.71 7.82 -5.31
C LYS A 3 14.64 7.36 -4.32
N LEU A 4 13.37 7.39 -4.74
CA LEU A 4 12.26 6.87 -3.93
C LEU A 4 12.41 5.36 -3.74
N LYS A 5 11.96 4.89 -2.58
CA LYS A 5 11.93 3.49 -2.18
C LYS A 5 10.55 3.17 -1.63
N THR A 6 10.19 1.90 -1.69
CA THR A 6 8.97 1.37 -1.10
C THR A 6 9.30 0.70 0.23
N TYR A 7 8.44 0.89 1.22
CA TYR A 7 8.54 0.27 2.52
C TYR A 7 7.20 -0.37 2.85
N THR A 8 7.23 -1.59 3.38
CA THR A 8 6.03 -2.34 3.73
C THR A 8 5.98 -2.61 5.21
N LEU A 9 4.79 -2.53 5.79
CA LEU A 9 4.49 -3.06 7.13
C LEU A 9 4.11 -4.54 6.98
N GLY A 10 5.10 -5.43 6.96
CA GLY A 10 4.88 -6.88 6.93
C GLY A 10 4.18 -7.33 8.21
N ASN A 11 3.15 -8.16 8.13
CA ASN A 11 2.40 -8.71 9.28
C ASN A 11 1.63 -7.75 10.22
N GLN A 12 1.91 -6.44 10.24
CA GLN A 12 1.25 -5.48 11.15
C GLN A 12 0.51 -4.33 10.45
N GLY A 13 0.25 -4.43 9.15
CA GLY A 13 -0.57 -3.47 8.42
C GLY A 13 -2.04 -3.52 8.85
N PHE A 14 -2.35 -3.02 10.05
CA PHE A 14 -3.72 -2.87 10.51
C PHE A 14 -4.35 -1.66 9.85
N ILE A 15 -5.52 -1.87 9.29
CA ILE A 15 -6.29 -0.85 8.61
C ILE A 15 -7.55 -0.50 9.40
N ASN A 16 -7.93 0.77 9.35
CA ASN A 16 -9.19 1.22 9.93
C ASN A 16 -10.39 0.77 9.05
N ASN A 17 -11.61 1.02 9.53
CA ASN A 17 -12.82 0.63 8.82
C ASN A 17 -12.93 1.30 7.44
N HIS A 18 -12.58 2.59 7.34
CA HIS A 18 -12.67 3.33 6.07
C HIS A 18 -11.78 2.71 4.99
N VAL A 19 -10.54 2.34 5.33
CA VAL A 19 -9.60 1.71 4.40
C VAL A 19 -10.08 0.31 4.01
N ARG A 20 -10.60 -0.46 4.99
CA ARG A 20 -11.19 -1.79 4.73
C ARG A 20 -12.36 -1.70 3.76
N ASP A 21 -13.26 -0.75 4.00
CA ASP A 21 -14.47 -0.57 3.20
C ASP A 21 -14.11 -0.09 1.78
N ALA A 22 -13.13 0.82 1.65
CA ALA A 22 -12.59 1.24 0.37
C ALA A 22 -11.90 0.08 -0.39
N LEU A 23 -11.27 -0.85 0.33
CA LEU A 23 -10.75 -2.10 -0.25
C LEU A 23 -11.85 -3.13 -0.52
N GLY A 24 -13.10 -2.91 -0.10
CA GLY A 24 -14.20 -3.87 -0.28
C GLY A 24 -13.96 -5.19 0.44
N LEU A 25 -13.26 -5.16 1.58
CA LEU A 25 -12.93 -6.35 2.35
C LEU A 25 -14.06 -6.71 3.34
N PRO A 26 -14.25 -8.01 3.64
CA PRO A 26 -15.15 -8.45 4.69
C PRO A 26 -14.87 -7.77 6.03
N SER A 27 -15.91 -7.56 6.84
CA SER A 27 -15.83 -6.77 8.08
C SER A 27 -14.84 -7.30 9.12
N HIS A 28 -14.56 -8.61 9.11
CA HIS A 28 -13.62 -9.28 10.01
C HIS A 28 -12.16 -9.19 9.55
N ILE A 29 -11.89 -8.78 8.31
CA ILE A 29 -10.53 -8.59 7.80
C ILE A 29 -10.07 -7.16 8.11
N ARG A 30 -9.01 -7.04 8.91
CA ARG A 30 -8.39 -5.75 9.26
C ARG A 30 -6.90 -5.68 8.95
N GLN A 31 -6.38 -6.68 8.26
CA GLN A 31 -4.99 -6.72 7.83
C GLN A 31 -4.91 -6.51 6.32
N ALA A 32 -4.02 -5.63 5.91
CA ALA A 32 -3.74 -5.33 4.52
C ALA A 32 -2.25 -5.05 4.36
N ARG A 33 -1.77 -5.13 3.13
CA ARG A 33 -0.42 -4.69 2.79
C ARG A 33 -0.43 -3.18 2.66
N VAL A 34 0.28 -2.51 3.57
CA VAL A 34 0.49 -1.05 3.55
C VAL A 34 1.87 -0.79 2.95
N ILE A 35 1.92 0.03 1.90
CA ILE A 35 3.11 0.38 1.12
C ILE A 35 3.34 1.88 1.28
N ALA A 36 4.39 2.28 1.98
CA ALA A 36 4.83 3.66 2.09
C ALA A 36 5.95 3.94 1.09
N VAL A 37 5.78 4.97 0.26
CA VAL A 37 6.76 5.43 -0.71
C VAL A 37 7.50 6.63 -0.13
N ALA A 38 8.81 6.53 0.03
CA ALA A 38 9.64 7.64 0.48
C ALA A 38 11.13 7.43 0.14
N ALA A 39 11.95 8.47 0.26
CA ALA A 39 13.40 8.38 0.02
C ALA A 39 14.16 7.60 1.11
N THR A 40 13.65 7.60 2.35
CA THR A 40 14.27 6.94 3.50
C THR A 40 13.22 6.28 4.38
N LYS A 41 13.66 5.33 5.23
CA LYS A 41 12.77 4.66 6.20
C LYS A 41 12.17 5.65 7.20
N ALA A 42 12.95 6.65 7.64
CA ALA A 42 12.46 7.72 8.52
C ALA A 42 11.37 8.57 7.85
N ALA A 43 11.58 8.96 6.58
CA ALA A 43 10.57 9.69 5.82
C ALA A 43 9.32 8.85 5.58
N ALA A 44 9.46 7.53 5.41
CA ALA A 44 8.33 6.64 5.25
C ALA A 44 7.47 6.54 6.53
N VAL A 45 8.06 6.59 7.72
CA VAL A 45 7.31 6.71 8.99
C VAL A 45 6.51 8.01 9.05
N GLN A 46 7.12 9.13 8.64
CA GLN A 46 6.42 10.41 8.59
C GLN A 46 5.25 10.37 7.60
N VAL A 47 5.48 9.83 6.39
CA VAL A 47 4.45 9.66 5.36
C VAL A 47 3.30 8.79 5.88
N LEU A 48 3.57 7.71 6.61
CA LEU A 48 2.54 6.89 7.25
C LEU A 48 1.70 7.70 8.25
N ALA A 49 2.36 8.47 9.13
CA ALA A 49 1.68 9.30 10.12
C ALA A 49 0.77 10.36 9.46
N ASP A 50 1.26 11.06 8.45
CA ASP A 50 0.51 12.09 7.70
C ASP A 50 -0.73 11.53 6.98
N HIS A 51 -0.71 10.23 6.69
CA HIS A 51 -1.77 9.49 6.01
C HIS A 51 -2.60 8.62 6.95
N GLY A 52 -2.55 8.89 8.27
CA GLY A 52 -3.46 8.29 9.25
C GLY A 52 -3.05 6.93 9.78
N PHE A 53 -1.79 6.51 9.60
CA PHE A 53 -1.22 5.29 10.21
C PHE A 53 -0.37 5.70 11.42
N PRO A 54 -0.91 5.60 12.65
CA PRO A 54 -0.23 6.13 13.82
C PRO A 54 1.02 5.31 14.21
N ASN A 55 2.07 6.02 14.62
CA ASN A 55 3.21 5.54 15.42
C ASN A 55 3.85 4.21 14.98
N HIS A 56 4.53 4.24 13.84
CA HIS A 56 5.45 3.16 13.47
C HIS A 56 6.88 3.50 13.88
N SER A 57 7.54 2.60 14.61
CA SER A 57 8.95 2.79 14.96
C SER A 57 9.82 2.60 13.74
N ILE A 58 10.79 3.49 13.51
CA ILE A 58 11.83 3.31 12.48
C ILE A 58 12.65 2.02 12.74
N ARG A 59 12.69 1.56 14.00
CA ARG A 59 13.37 0.33 14.42
C ARG A 59 12.50 -0.92 14.30
N ASP A 60 11.25 -0.79 13.89
CA ASP A 60 10.37 -1.93 13.65
C ASP A 60 10.99 -2.82 12.56
N SER A 61 11.22 -4.09 12.90
CA SER A 61 11.79 -5.12 12.02
C SER A 61 10.80 -5.55 10.95
N GLU A 62 9.50 -5.42 11.21
CA GLU A 62 8.44 -5.69 10.23
C GLU A 62 8.29 -4.54 9.23
N PHE A 63 8.76 -3.35 9.59
CA PHE A 63 8.88 -2.23 8.65
C PHE A 63 10.17 -2.38 7.83
N ARG A 64 10.05 -2.95 6.63
CA ARG A 64 11.20 -3.25 5.77
C ARG A 64 11.01 -2.67 4.38
N GLN A 65 12.09 -2.62 3.62
CA GLN A 65 12.00 -2.24 2.22
C GLN A 65 11.07 -3.26 1.51
N GLY A 66 10.06 -2.74 0.82
CA GLY A 66 9.08 -3.52 0.10
C GLY A 66 9.72 -4.11 -1.15
N MET A 67 9.46 -5.40 -1.39
CA MET A 67 9.80 -6.09 -2.62
C MET A 67 8.64 -7.03 -2.97
N GLY A 68 8.39 -7.23 -4.27
CA GLY A 68 7.36 -8.16 -4.74
C GLY A 68 6.72 -7.71 -6.05
N ASN A 69 6.16 -8.69 -6.76
CA ASN A 69 5.55 -8.48 -8.09
C ASN A 69 4.35 -7.51 -8.06
N ASP A 70 3.68 -7.39 -6.91
CA ASP A 70 2.64 -6.39 -6.66
C ASP A 70 3.20 -4.97 -6.67
N ILE A 71 4.34 -4.76 -6.01
CA ILE A 71 5.02 -3.47 -5.94
C ILE A 71 5.60 -3.11 -7.31
N ASP A 72 6.22 -4.07 -8.00
CA ASP A 72 6.76 -3.87 -9.34
C ASP A 72 5.67 -3.44 -10.34
N ALA A 73 4.47 -4.03 -10.24
CA ALA A 73 3.33 -3.66 -11.06
C ALA A 73 2.82 -2.23 -10.77
N LEU A 74 2.80 -1.81 -9.50
CA LEU A 74 2.45 -0.45 -9.11
C LEU A 74 3.50 0.57 -9.58
N GLU A 75 4.78 0.19 -9.56
CA GLU A 75 5.89 1.04 -10.02
C GLU A 75 5.82 1.21 -11.53
N ALA A 76 5.68 0.11 -12.27
CA ALA A 76 5.51 0.13 -13.73
C ALA A 76 4.29 0.95 -14.18
N ALA A 77 3.23 0.98 -13.37
CA ALA A 77 2.03 1.79 -13.61
C ALA A 77 2.14 3.24 -13.09
N GLY A 78 3.32 3.68 -12.64
CA GLY A 78 3.57 5.05 -12.18
C GLY A 78 2.90 5.43 -10.86
N GLN A 79 2.39 4.46 -10.09
CA GLN A 79 1.69 4.73 -8.83
C GLN A 79 2.64 5.07 -7.66
N ILE A 80 3.94 4.83 -7.84
CA ILE A 80 5.02 5.02 -6.86
C ILE A 80 5.92 6.22 -7.24
N ALA A 81 5.45 7.12 -8.13
CA ALA A 81 6.25 8.25 -8.63
C ALA A 81 6.45 9.40 -7.61
N ALA A 82 5.71 9.40 -6.50
CA ALA A 82 5.76 10.44 -5.47
C ALA A 82 5.63 9.83 -4.06
N PRO A 83 6.11 10.52 -3.01
CA PRO A 83 5.87 10.10 -1.64
C PRO A 83 4.39 9.95 -1.32
N GLY A 84 4.02 8.89 -0.61
CA GLY A 84 2.63 8.61 -0.28
C GLY A 84 2.43 7.19 0.27
N VAL A 85 1.18 6.84 0.57
CA VAL A 85 0.80 5.50 1.05
C VAL A 85 -0.21 4.87 0.11
N LEU A 86 0.10 3.64 -0.31
CA LEU A 86 -0.81 2.74 -0.99
C LEU A 86 -1.16 1.59 -0.05
N VAL A 87 -2.37 1.08 -0.18
CA VAL A 87 -2.82 -0.10 0.57
C VAL A 87 -3.48 -1.07 -0.39
N THR A 88 -3.14 -2.34 -0.27
CA THR A 88 -3.75 -3.44 -1.05
C THR A 88 -4.08 -4.61 -0.13
N SER A 89 -5.04 -5.43 -0.50
CA SER A 89 -5.39 -6.62 0.28
C SER A 89 -4.21 -7.63 0.33
N MET A 90 -4.11 -8.42 1.41
CA MET A 90 -3.10 -9.49 1.51
C MET A 90 -3.54 -10.80 0.85
N SER A 91 -4.84 -10.96 0.53
CA SER A 91 -5.40 -12.21 0.04
C SER A 91 -4.85 -12.55 -1.35
N PHE A 92 -4.44 -13.80 -1.56
CA PHE A 92 -4.09 -14.32 -2.88
C PHE A 92 -5.39 -14.60 -3.67
N GLY A 93 -5.99 -13.55 -4.23
CA GLY A 93 -7.06 -13.67 -5.22
C GLY A 93 -6.57 -13.17 -6.60
N GLY A 94 -7.30 -13.50 -7.66
CA GLY A 94 -6.96 -13.04 -9.02
C GLY A 94 -7.02 -11.52 -9.22
N SER A 95 -7.58 -10.77 -8.26
CA SER A 95 -7.70 -9.31 -8.31
C SER A 95 -7.60 -8.71 -6.89
N LEU A 96 -6.59 -7.87 -6.66
CA LEU A 96 -6.35 -7.18 -5.38
C LEU A 96 -6.72 -5.70 -5.51
N PRO A 97 -7.73 -5.20 -4.81
CA PRO A 97 -8.08 -3.78 -4.84
C PRO A 97 -6.94 -2.96 -4.23
N VAL A 98 -6.66 -1.80 -4.83
CA VAL A 98 -5.63 -0.87 -4.37
C VAL A 98 -6.27 0.47 -4.05
N VAL A 99 -6.00 0.97 -2.85
CA VAL A 99 -6.39 2.30 -2.41
C VAL A 99 -5.14 3.16 -2.22
N ARG A 100 -5.25 4.42 -2.60
CA ARG A 100 -4.29 5.46 -2.24
C ARG A 100 -4.83 6.20 -1.02
N MET A 101 -3.96 6.40 -0.04
CA MET A 101 -4.30 7.23 1.10
C MET A 101 -4.02 8.68 0.74
N GLN A 102 -4.96 9.56 1.08
CA GLN A 102 -4.77 11.00 1.07
C GLN A 102 -4.31 11.46 2.46
N SER A 103 -3.66 12.62 2.52
CA SER A 103 -3.31 13.26 3.79
C SER A 103 -4.55 13.41 4.66
N GLY A 104 -4.40 13.16 5.97
CA GLY A 104 -5.54 13.11 6.90
C GLY A 104 -6.25 11.75 6.96
N GLY A 105 -5.78 10.73 6.23
CA GLY A 105 -6.21 9.34 6.41
C GLY A 105 -7.44 8.92 5.60
N VAL A 106 -7.77 9.65 4.53
CA VAL A 106 -8.90 9.34 3.64
C VAL A 106 -8.44 8.38 2.54
N PRO A 107 -9.01 7.16 2.43
CA PRO A 107 -8.69 6.24 1.35
C PRO A 107 -9.48 6.56 0.08
N VAL A 108 -8.80 6.51 -1.06
CA VAL A 108 -9.40 6.62 -2.40
C VAL A 108 -9.03 5.38 -3.19
N ARG A 109 -10.03 4.63 -3.66
CA ARG A 109 -9.77 3.51 -4.56
C ARG A 109 -9.25 4.05 -5.89
N ILE A 110 -8.13 3.50 -6.35
CA ILE A 110 -7.46 3.94 -7.57
C ILE A 110 -7.44 2.85 -8.66
N GLY A 111 -7.74 1.61 -8.28
CA GLY A 111 -7.64 0.49 -9.20
C GLY A 111 -7.51 -0.83 -8.47
N ARG A 112 -6.97 -1.81 -9.20
CA ARG A 112 -6.75 -3.18 -8.74
C ARG A 112 -5.51 -3.78 -9.39
N LEU A 113 -4.84 -4.67 -8.68
CA LEU A 113 -3.79 -5.55 -9.22
C LEU A 113 -4.45 -6.84 -9.71
N VAL A 114 -4.42 -7.09 -11.01
CA VAL A 114 -4.93 -8.31 -11.62
C VAL A 114 -3.79 -9.29 -11.82
N ALA A 115 -3.95 -10.52 -11.33
CA ALA A 115 -2.98 -11.58 -11.54
C ALA A 115 -2.93 -11.94 -13.03
N LEU A 116 -1.75 -11.87 -13.64
CA LEU A 116 -1.49 -12.32 -15.01
C LEU A 116 -1.21 -13.83 -15.05
N ASP A 117 -0.53 -14.32 -14.01
CA ASP A 117 -0.32 -15.72 -13.68
C ASP A 117 -0.23 -15.83 -12.15
N GLY A 118 0.00 -17.04 -11.61
CA GLY A 118 -0.01 -17.28 -10.16
C GLY A 118 0.93 -16.42 -9.31
N PHE A 119 1.82 -15.62 -9.93
CA PHE A 119 2.79 -14.79 -9.20
C PHE A 119 2.91 -13.35 -9.73
N ARG A 120 2.62 -13.06 -11.00
CA ARG A 120 2.78 -11.72 -11.59
C ARG A 120 1.47 -10.94 -11.62
N TYR A 121 1.56 -9.62 -11.46
CA TYR A 121 0.41 -8.71 -11.47
C TYR A 121 0.53 -7.64 -12.57
N ARG A 122 -0.63 -7.13 -12.98
CA ARG A 122 -0.80 -5.87 -13.72
C ARG A 122 -1.70 -4.94 -12.93
N PHE A 123 -1.38 -3.66 -12.87
CA PHE A 123 -2.30 -2.67 -12.31
C PHE A 123 -3.32 -2.22 -13.36
N GLU A 124 -4.60 -2.22 -12.97
CA GLU A 124 -5.71 -1.69 -13.75
C GLU A 124 -6.36 -0.54 -12.99
N VAL A 125 -6.44 0.62 -13.65
CA VAL A 125 -7.09 1.81 -13.11
C VAL A 125 -8.60 1.57 -13.06
N GLU A 126 -9.25 1.99 -11.98
CA GLU A 126 -10.71 1.95 -11.90
C GLU A 126 -11.30 3.04 -12.80
N ALA A 127 -12.14 2.67 -13.76
CA ALA A 127 -12.86 3.62 -14.60
C ALA A 127 -13.79 4.47 -13.70
N ARG A 128 -13.66 5.79 -13.82
CA ARG A 128 -14.51 6.77 -13.10
C ARG A 128 -15.85 6.94 -13.79
#